data_AF-A0A161I656-F1
#
_entry.id   AF-A0A161I656-F1
#
_cell.length_a   1.000
_cell.length_b   1.000
_cell.length_c   1.000
_cell.angle_alpha   90.00
_cell.angle_beta   90.00
_cell.angle_gamma   90.00
#
_symmetry.space_group_name_H-M   'P 1'
#
loop_
_entity.id
_entity.type
_entity.pdbx_description
1 polymer ?
#
loop_
_entity_poly.entity_id
_entity_poly.type
_entity_poly.pdbx_seq_one_letter_code
_entity_poly.pdbx_strand_id
1 'polypeptide(L)'
;MTIIGWAADGFPIYARYGYSIASDPTSALKSMTGSYQLISDVSSARPSADIYPLGTFGEDWEYAAGTGDLDECNGRVGVTPEFPEGIYHYFATDSYPYFQRCVKGEVEATAGMPPH
;
A
#
# COMPACT_ATOMS: atom_id res chain seq x y z
N MET A 1 -10.90 2.95 11.98
CA MET A 1 -10.21 2.10 10.99
C MET A 1 -11.00 0.81 10.87
N THR A 2 -10.97 0.14 9.71
CA THR A 2 -11.77 -1.08 9.47
C THR A 2 -10.92 -2.08 8.70
N ILE A 3 -10.73 -3.28 9.26
CA ILE A 3 -10.11 -4.41 8.55
C ILE A 3 -11.09 -4.90 7.48
N ILE A 4 -10.60 -5.08 6.25
CA ILE A 4 -11.38 -5.62 5.13
C ILE A 4 -10.84 -6.96 4.62
N GLY A 5 -9.67 -7.38 5.11
CA GLY A 5 -9.06 -8.65 4.74
C GLY A 5 -7.65 -8.80 5.30
N TRP A 6 -7.00 -9.86 4.88
CA TRP A 6 -5.62 -10.19 5.23
C TRP A 6 -4.86 -10.52 3.95
N ALA A 7 -3.64 -10.00 3.84
CA ALA A 7 -2.74 -10.34 2.76
C ALA A 7 -2.15 -11.74 2.99
N ALA A 8 -1.66 -12.37 1.91
CA ALA A 8 -1.12 -13.73 1.95
C ALA A 8 0.12 -13.87 2.85
N ASP A 9 0.79 -12.77 3.17
CA ASP A 9 1.95 -12.68 4.05
C ASP A 9 1.61 -12.47 5.53
N GLY A 10 0.31 -12.51 5.86
CA GLY A 10 -0.17 -12.45 7.24
C GLY A 10 -0.36 -11.05 7.80
N PHE A 11 -0.21 -9.98 7.02
CA PHE A 11 -0.54 -8.62 7.48
C PHE A 11 -1.99 -8.21 7.14
N PRO A 12 -2.67 -7.47 8.03
CA PRO A 12 -4.05 -7.04 7.79
C PRO A 12 -4.11 -5.95 6.71
N ILE A 13 -5.24 -5.92 6.00
CA ILE A 13 -5.57 -4.89 5.02
C ILE A 13 -6.72 -4.06 5.59
N TYR A 14 -6.49 -2.76 5.76
CA TYR A 14 -7.49 -1.80 6.21
C TYR A 14 -8.13 -1.05 5.03
N ALA A 15 -9.38 -0.62 5.20
CA ALA A 15 -10.00 0.37 4.32
C ALA A 15 -9.31 1.74 4.43
N ARG A 16 -9.73 2.70 3.58
CA ARG A 16 -9.09 4.01 3.34
C ARG A 16 -8.71 4.89 4.54
N TYR A 17 -9.25 4.64 5.73
CA TYR A 17 -9.03 5.51 6.89
C TYR A 17 -8.03 4.92 7.89
N GLY A 18 -6.99 5.70 8.21
CA GLY A 18 -5.97 5.39 9.21
C GLY A 18 -5.69 6.58 10.14
N TYR A 19 -5.01 6.34 11.25
CA TYR A 19 -4.53 7.40 12.15
C TYR A 19 -3.60 8.39 11.43
N SER A 20 -3.81 9.69 11.64
CA SER A 20 -2.99 10.76 11.05
C SER A 20 -1.55 10.73 11.55
N ILE A 21 -1.32 10.28 12.78
CA ILE A 21 0.00 9.95 13.33
C ILE A 21 0.04 8.43 13.53
N ALA A 22 0.92 7.75 12.79
CA ALA A 22 0.91 6.29 12.72
C ALA A 22 1.11 5.59 14.08
N SER A 23 1.78 6.23 15.03
CA SER A 23 2.07 5.69 16.37
C SER A 23 1.11 6.16 17.46
N ASP A 24 0.09 6.97 17.14
CA ASP A 24 -0.80 7.59 18.11
C ASP A 24 -2.27 7.21 17.85
N PRO A 25 -2.86 6.33 18.68
CA PRO A 25 -4.23 5.88 18.50
C PRO A 25 -5.28 6.93 18.91
N THR A 26 -4.83 8.06 19.49
CA THR A 26 -5.67 9.20 19.83
C THR A 26 -5.69 10.26 18.72
N SER A 27 -4.81 10.13 17.73
CA SER A 27 -4.78 11.05 16.59
C SER A 27 -6.04 10.92 15.73
N ALA A 28 -6.39 11.99 15.02
CA ALA A 28 -7.55 11.97 14.13
C ALA A 28 -7.36 10.93 13.02
N LEU A 29 -8.46 10.32 12.57
CA LEU A 29 -8.45 9.50 11.36
C LEU A 29 -8.42 10.41 10.12
N LYS A 30 -7.64 10.01 9.11
CA LYS A 30 -7.61 10.65 7.79
C LYS A 30 -7.64 9.60 6.69
N SER A 31 -8.00 10.03 5.48
CA SER A 31 -7.84 9.19 4.29
C SER A 31 -6.35 9.01 4.03
N MET A 32 -5.92 7.76 3.91
CA MET A 32 -4.54 7.40 3.65
C MET A 32 -4.24 7.53 2.17
N THR A 33 -3.05 8.02 1.85
CA THR A 33 -2.58 8.23 0.47
C THR A 33 -1.31 7.45 0.20
N GLY A 34 -1.22 6.85 -0.99
CA GLY A 34 0.00 6.20 -1.46
C GLY A 34 1.09 7.24 -1.77
N SER A 35 2.36 6.89 -1.58
CA SER A 35 3.48 7.76 -1.96
C SER A 35 3.88 7.56 -3.42
N TYR A 36 2.94 7.76 -4.34
CA TYR A 36 3.13 7.61 -5.78
C TYR A 36 2.74 8.87 -6.53
N GLN A 37 3.49 9.19 -7.57
CA GLN A 37 3.22 10.29 -8.48
C GLN A 37 3.29 9.82 -9.93
N LEU A 38 2.74 10.64 -10.83
CA LEU A 38 2.87 10.39 -12.26
C LEU A 38 4.30 10.62 -12.72
N ILE A 39 4.78 9.76 -13.61
CA ILE A 39 6.07 9.95 -14.28
C ILE A 39 6.06 11.27 -15.06
N SER A 40 7.22 11.93 -15.10
CA SER A 40 7.42 13.15 -15.90
C SER A 40 7.94 12.84 -17.31
N ASP A 41 8.81 11.83 -17.44
CA ASP A 41 9.38 11.39 -18.71
C ASP A 41 8.50 10.31 -19.38
N VAL A 42 7.57 10.74 -20.22
CA VAL A 42 6.64 9.84 -20.91
C VAL A 42 7.30 9.19 -22.13
N SER A 43 7.46 7.87 -22.08
CA SER A 43 8.03 7.08 -23.17
C SER A 43 7.22 7.21 -24.48
N SER A 44 7.91 7.37 -25.61
CA SER A 44 7.28 7.35 -26.94
C SER A 44 6.70 6.00 -27.33
N ALA A 45 7.04 4.92 -26.62
CA ALA A 45 6.48 3.58 -26.82
C ALA A 45 5.11 3.39 -26.13
N ARG A 46 4.73 4.29 -25.22
CA ARG A 46 3.44 4.28 -24.55
C ARG A 46 2.33 4.73 -25.53
N PRO A 47 1.10 4.18 -25.46
CA PRO A 47 -0.06 4.76 -26.13
C PRO A 47 -0.25 6.25 -25.83
N SER A 48 -0.84 7.00 -26.77
CA SER A 48 -1.01 8.46 -26.66
C SER A 48 -1.71 8.87 -25.37
N ALA A 49 -1.17 9.90 -24.71
CA ALA A 49 -1.75 10.50 -23.50
C ALA A 49 -3.09 11.20 -23.76
N ASP A 50 -3.38 11.57 -25.01
CA ASP A 50 -4.66 12.18 -25.40
C ASP A 50 -5.80 11.14 -25.40
N ILE A 51 -5.48 9.88 -25.71
CA ILE A 51 -6.44 8.77 -25.74
C ILE A 51 -6.48 8.07 -24.37
N TYR A 52 -5.31 7.89 -23.76
CA TYR A 52 -5.12 7.26 -22.47
C TYR A 52 -4.37 8.22 -21.53
N PRO A 53 -5.07 9.06 -20.76
CA PRO A 53 -4.44 10.02 -19.85
C PRO A 53 -3.40 9.37 -18.93
N LEU A 54 -2.39 10.13 -18.51
CA LEU A 54 -1.42 9.63 -17.53
C LEU A 54 -2.13 9.16 -16.26
N GLY A 55 -1.68 8.01 -15.75
CA GLY A 55 -2.27 7.30 -14.62
C GLY A 55 -3.21 6.17 -15.02
N THR A 56 -3.45 6.00 -16.32
CA THR A 56 -4.21 4.87 -16.89
C THR A 56 -3.46 3.55 -16.71
N PHE A 57 -2.14 3.55 -16.92
CA PHE A 57 -1.30 2.36 -16.85
C PHE A 57 -0.50 2.32 -15.55
N GLY A 58 -0.16 1.12 -15.07
CA GLY A 58 0.62 0.96 -13.84
C GLY A 58 2.04 1.53 -13.96
N GLU A 59 2.56 1.58 -15.19
CA GLU A 59 3.84 2.16 -15.59
C GLU A 59 3.84 3.69 -15.60
N ASP A 60 2.66 4.33 -15.55
CA ASP A 60 2.57 5.80 -15.47
C ASP A 60 2.90 6.32 -14.07
N TRP A 61 3.04 5.44 -13.09
CA TRP A 61 3.24 5.78 -11.69
C TRP A 61 4.62 5.35 -11.20
N GLU A 62 5.32 6.28 -10.58
CA GLU A 62 6.58 6.04 -9.89
C GLU A 62 6.44 6.24 -8.38
N TYR A 63 7.16 5.42 -7.61
CA TYR A 63 7.21 5.56 -6.17
C TYR A 63 8.07 6.78 -5.80
N ALA A 64 7.51 7.65 -4.97
CA ALA A 64 8.14 8.88 -4.51
C ALA A 64 8.01 8.96 -3.00
N ALA A 65 8.99 8.38 -2.29
CA ALA A 65 8.96 8.23 -0.84
C ALA A 65 8.61 9.53 -0.11
N GLY A 66 7.63 9.47 0.81
CA GLY A 66 7.22 10.59 1.66
C GLY A 66 6.30 11.61 1.00
N THR A 67 5.84 11.38 -0.24
CA THR A 67 4.81 12.22 -0.88
C THR A 67 3.40 11.91 -0.38
N GLY A 68 3.18 10.69 0.15
CA GLY A 68 1.95 10.26 0.79
C GLY A 68 2.21 9.73 2.20
N ASP A 69 1.28 8.92 2.69
CA ASP A 69 1.32 8.35 4.04
C ASP A 69 1.87 6.91 4.09
N LEU A 70 1.97 6.27 2.93
CA LEU A 70 2.22 4.84 2.78
C LEU A 70 3.50 4.57 2.00
N ASP A 71 4.10 3.41 2.24
CA ASP A 71 5.29 2.94 1.55
C ASP A 71 4.98 2.40 0.13
N GLU A 72 6.02 1.87 -0.52
CA GLU A 72 5.95 1.28 -1.86
C GLU A 72 4.99 0.09 -1.98
N CYS A 73 4.69 -0.62 -0.88
CA CYS A 73 3.72 -1.72 -0.92
C CYS A 73 2.30 -1.27 -0.57
N ASN A 74 2.08 0.04 -0.43
CA ASN A 74 0.82 0.63 0.01
C ASN A 74 0.46 0.27 1.46
N GLY A 75 1.48 0.15 2.32
CA GLY A 75 1.29 -0.08 3.74
C GLY A 75 2.13 0.85 4.60
N ARG A 76 2.03 0.66 5.91
CA ARG A 76 2.89 1.30 6.91
C ARG A 76 2.91 0.51 8.20
N VAL A 77 3.89 0.77 9.06
CA VAL A 77 3.85 0.35 10.46
C VAL A 77 3.08 1.40 11.27
N GLY A 78 2.15 0.96 12.10
CA GLY A 78 1.43 1.83 13.01
C GLY A 78 0.46 1.09 13.91
N VAL A 79 -0.02 1.79 14.94
CA VAL A 79 -1.04 1.29 15.85
C VAL A 79 -2.39 1.18 15.15
N THR A 80 -3.18 0.21 15.58
CA THR A 80 -4.54 -0.03 15.09
C THR A 80 -5.43 -0.48 16.25
N PRO A 81 -6.77 -0.44 16.14
CA PRO A 81 -7.65 -0.92 17.20
C PRO A 81 -7.36 -2.38 17.63
N GLU A 82 -7.01 -3.23 16.68
CA GLU A 82 -6.73 -4.65 16.87
C GLU A 82 -5.27 -4.92 17.32
N PHE A 83 -4.34 -4.03 16.93
CA PHE A 83 -2.91 -4.13 17.24
C PHE A 83 -2.42 -2.82 17.88
N PRO A 84 -2.66 -2.63 19.19
CA PRO A 84 -2.33 -1.38 19.89
C PRO A 84 -0.83 -1.15 20.07
N GLU A 85 -0.02 -2.21 20.00
CA GLU A 85 1.45 -2.13 20.03
C GLU A 85 2.07 -1.78 18.67
N GLY A 86 1.24 -1.74 17.62
CA GLY A 86 1.66 -1.49 16.25
C GLY A 86 1.91 -2.77 15.47
N ILE A 87 1.55 -2.72 14.19
CA ILE A 87 1.81 -3.78 13.22
C ILE A 87 2.04 -3.13 11.85
N TYR A 88 2.81 -3.78 10.97
CA TYR A 88 2.75 -3.44 9.56
C TYR A 88 1.37 -3.82 9.00
N HIS A 89 0.76 -2.93 8.22
CA HIS A 89 -0.55 -3.16 7.63
C HIS A 89 -0.70 -2.42 6.31
N TYR A 90 -1.49 -3.01 5.40
CA TYR A 90 -1.79 -2.43 4.09
C TYR A 90 -3.06 -1.59 4.15
N PHE A 91 -3.22 -0.72 3.15
CA PHE A 91 -4.45 0.03 2.93
C PHE A 91 -5.03 -0.26 1.54
N ALA A 92 -6.37 -0.28 1.47
CA ALA A 92 -7.11 0.00 0.26
C ALA A 92 -7.42 1.51 0.24
N THR A 93 -6.90 2.24 -0.75
CA THR A 93 -6.98 3.71 -0.81
C THR A 93 -7.78 4.19 -2.02
N ASP A 94 -8.14 5.48 -2.05
CA ASP A 94 -8.79 6.09 -3.22
C ASP A 94 -7.79 6.64 -4.24
N SER A 95 -6.49 6.60 -3.92
CA SER A 95 -5.39 7.03 -4.78
C SER A 95 -4.60 5.82 -5.24
N TYR A 96 -3.74 5.98 -6.23
CA TYR A 96 -2.78 4.93 -6.55
C TYR A 96 -1.75 4.77 -5.41
N PRO A 97 -1.42 3.54 -4.97
CA PRO A 97 -2.03 2.25 -5.33
C PRO A 97 -3.39 2.06 -4.64
N TYR A 98 -4.39 1.59 -5.39
CA TYR A 98 -5.73 1.36 -4.81
C TYR A 98 -5.75 0.17 -3.83
N PHE A 99 -4.82 -0.79 -3.99
CA PHE A 99 -4.58 -1.95 -3.13
C PHE A 99 -3.07 -2.26 -3.08
N GLN A 100 -2.64 -3.17 -2.19
CA GLN A 100 -1.22 -3.50 -2.03
C GLN A 100 -0.55 -3.96 -3.33
N ARG A 101 0.66 -3.45 -3.59
CA ARG A 101 1.46 -3.80 -4.79
C ARG A 101 2.45 -4.93 -4.58
N CYS A 102 2.86 -5.13 -3.33
CA CYS A 102 3.80 -6.16 -2.91
C CYS A 102 3.44 -6.70 -1.53
N VAL A 103 4.07 -7.81 -1.17
CA VAL A 103 4.02 -8.39 0.17
C VAL A 103 5.33 -8.07 0.92
N LYS A 104 5.24 -7.83 2.23
CA LYS A 104 6.35 -7.47 3.12
C LYS A 104 6.66 -8.56 4.14
N GLY A 105 5.76 -9.50 4.39
CA GLY A 105 6.04 -10.59 5.32
C GLY A 105 7.15 -11.49 4.79
N GLU A 106 8.02 -11.93 5.70
CA GLU A 106 8.99 -12.98 5.41
C GLU A 106 8.27 -14.33 5.52
N VAL A 107 8.29 -15.12 4.45
CA VAL A 107 7.83 -16.51 4.53
C VAL A 107 8.93 -17.29 5.23
N GLU A 108 8.71 -17.68 6.48
CA GLU A 108 9.48 -18.76 7.10
C GLU A 108 9.21 -20.03 6.28
N ALA A 109 10.13 -20.36 5.37
CA ALA A 109 10.05 -21.57 4.57
C ALA A 109 10.27 -22.78 5.48
N THR A 110 9.21 -23.27 6.13
CA THR A 110 9.24 -24.61 6.72
C THR A 110 9.27 -25.60 5.56
N ALA A 111 10.49 -25.98 5.17
CA ALA A 111 10.78 -27.02 4.19
C ALA A 111 10.24 -28.37 4.69
N GLY A 112 8.97 -28.64 4.42
CA GLY A 112 8.34 -29.95 4.52
C GLY A 112 8.01 -30.47 3.13
N MET A 113 9.02 -30.69 2.28
CA MET A 113 8.82 -31.43 1.04
C MET A 113 8.48 -32.90 1.41
N PRO A 114 7.40 -33.51 0.89
CA PRO A 114 7.14 -34.92 1.13
C PRO A 114 8.20 -35.77 0.42
N PRO A 115 8.72 -36.84 1.03
CA PRO A 115 9.55 -37.80 0.31
C PRO A 115 8.74 -38.53 -0.77
N HIS A 116 9.40 -38.76 -1.91
CA HIS A 116 8.91 -39.56 -3.03
C HIS A 116 8.52 -40.99 -2.64
#